data_AF-A0A650A5H3-F1
#
_entry.id   AF-A0A650A5H3-F1
#
_cell.length_a   1.000
_cell.length_b   1.000
_cell.length_c   1.000
_cell.angle_alpha   90.00
_cell.angle_beta   90.00
_cell.angle_gamma   90.00
#
_symmetry.space_group_name_H-M   'P 1'
#
loop_
_entity.id
_entity.type
_entity.pdbx_description
1 polymer ?
#
loop_
_entity_poly.entity_id
_entity_poly.type
_entity_poly.pdbx_seq_one_letter_code
_entity_poly.pdbx_strand_id
1 'polypeptide(L)'
;MHRRELLTLGGLALAGLAGCLDNSGTSGDDQTETEPSTPTDTNTSTVIGTTTPTETNTETPTETTTIGESSQLSVSIERLQPAVVEMGTPDSLTVTGGEETQYLYLWIEVAAGKAPARDDLTFRLGGERHALRPSEHTLGLWRAYNHSEKCYDAERGSGWVLFELPDLDDASDPTLVWPGGEWQPGADIRQRLSSQAPSLSVEWSAPDTVTVGDQPPIEFTVTNESDRPGRFVAALNRTGGGIVSMPVAGISKSIPAGETVSWSLTDTYDIRAPGGDEQIGDGEPDMTYNLALIGDRLEQDIRIVAG
;
A
#
# COMPACT_ATOMS: atom_id res chain seq x y z
N MET A 1 -43.96 39.07 6.76
CA MET A 1 -43.58 40.31 7.47
C MET A 1 -42.44 39.96 8.39
N HIS A 2 -41.21 40.33 8.02
CA HIS A 2 -40.47 41.45 8.62
C HIS A 2 -39.88 41.08 9.99
N ARG A 3 -38.62 41.34 10.33
CA ARG A 3 -37.43 41.90 9.64
C ARG A 3 -36.40 42.10 10.78
N ARG A 4 -35.14 42.31 10.38
CA ARG A 4 -34.04 43.03 11.07
C ARG A 4 -33.00 42.16 11.79
N GLU A 5 -31.78 42.04 11.25
CA GLU A 5 -30.70 43.05 10.98
C GLU A 5 -29.73 43.08 12.18
N LEU A 6 -28.52 42.51 12.05
CA LEU A 6 -27.27 43.08 11.50
C LEU A 6 -26.56 44.05 12.47
N LEU A 7 -25.28 43.76 12.74
CA LEU A 7 -24.12 44.68 12.78
C LEU A 7 -22.83 43.86 13.08
N THR A 8 -21.59 44.17 12.73
CA THR A 8 -20.88 44.62 11.49
C THR A 8 -19.45 45.02 11.93
N LEU A 9 -18.43 44.69 11.11
CA LEU A 9 -17.03 45.21 11.06
C LEU A 9 -16.06 44.97 12.26
N GLY A 10 -14.74 44.79 12.09
CA GLY A 10 -13.84 44.83 10.94
C GLY A 10 -12.36 44.73 11.36
N GLY A 11 -11.42 44.59 10.41
CA GLY A 11 -9.98 44.78 10.65
C GLY A 11 -9.03 44.05 9.69
N LEU A 12 -8.56 44.75 8.66
CA LEU A 12 -7.48 44.36 7.74
C LEU A 12 -6.09 44.50 8.39
N ALA A 13 -5.17 43.58 8.09
CA ALA A 13 -3.74 43.87 7.99
C ALA A 13 -3.06 42.90 7.00
N LEU A 14 -2.63 43.44 5.85
CA LEU A 14 -1.70 42.83 4.90
C LEU A 14 -0.33 43.47 5.12
N ALA A 15 0.70 42.67 5.37
CA ALA A 15 2.09 43.02 5.13
C ALA A 15 2.90 41.73 4.86
N GLY A 16 3.54 41.69 3.70
CA GLY A 16 4.31 40.54 3.23
C GLY A 16 5.73 40.48 3.80
N LEU A 17 6.30 39.29 3.74
CA LEU A 17 7.75 39.09 3.73
C LEU A 17 8.07 38.05 2.65
N ALA A 18 8.74 38.52 1.61
CA ALA A 18 9.53 37.71 0.71
C ALA A 18 10.82 37.32 1.44
N GLY A 19 11.18 36.05 1.40
CA GLY A 19 12.45 35.52 1.91
C GLY A 19 12.99 34.51 0.93
N CYS A 20 13.94 34.96 0.10
CA CYS A 20 14.71 34.16 -0.83
C CYS A 20 15.52 33.10 -0.07
N LEU A 21 15.45 31.84 -0.51
CA LEU A 21 16.50 30.87 -0.19
C LEU A 21 17.65 31.08 -1.17
N ASP A 22 18.75 31.61 -0.62
CA ASP A 22 20.06 31.64 -1.26
C ASP A 22 20.74 30.27 -1.18
N ASN A 23 21.42 29.96 -2.27
CA ASN A 23 22.17 28.75 -2.55
C ASN A 23 23.68 29.05 -2.45
N SER A 24 24.42 28.31 -1.62
CA SER A 24 25.88 28.03 -1.70
C SER A 24 26.31 27.38 -0.37
N GLY A 25 27.12 26.32 -0.26
CA GLY A 25 28.07 25.65 -1.15
C GLY A 25 29.33 25.33 -0.32
N THR A 26 29.68 24.05 -0.18
CA THR A 26 30.95 23.53 0.38
C THR A 26 31.00 22.06 -0.03
N SER A 27 32.04 21.44 -0.59
CA SER A 27 33.31 21.81 -1.23
C SER A 27 33.83 20.50 -1.87
N GLY A 28 34.60 20.61 -2.95
CA GLY A 28 35.25 19.49 -3.65
C GLY A 28 34.68 19.36 -5.07
N ASP A 29 35.44 19.34 -6.16
CA ASP A 29 36.86 19.08 -6.32
C ASP A 29 37.35 19.72 -7.64
N ASP A 30 38.66 19.75 -7.79
CA ASP A 30 39.50 20.44 -8.77
C ASP A 30 39.01 20.59 -10.23
N GLN A 31 39.34 21.78 -10.76
CA GLN A 31 39.43 22.05 -12.20
C GLN A 31 40.70 21.42 -12.79
N THR A 32 40.59 20.90 -14.00
CA THR A 32 41.68 21.09 -14.98
C THR A 32 41.07 21.30 -16.36
N GLU A 33 41.27 22.51 -16.88
CA GLU A 33 41.03 22.90 -18.27
C GLU A 33 41.87 22.03 -19.22
N THR A 34 41.34 21.72 -20.42
CA THR A 34 41.96 22.11 -21.69
C THR A 34 40.92 22.02 -22.82
N GLU A 35 40.97 23.04 -23.68
CA GLU A 35 40.13 23.38 -24.83
C GLU A 35 40.30 22.49 -26.09
N PRO A 36 39.54 22.74 -27.19
CA PRO A 36 38.99 21.72 -28.09
C PRO A 36 39.76 21.54 -29.41
N SER A 37 39.41 20.50 -30.18
CA SER A 37 39.69 20.42 -31.61
C SER A 37 38.70 19.49 -32.34
N THR A 38 37.90 20.06 -33.23
CA THR A 38 37.30 19.38 -34.39
C THR A 38 38.35 19.30 -35.50
N PRO A 39 38.39 18.24 -36.34
CA PRO A 39 37.67 18.30 -37.61
C PRO A 39 37.08 16.97 -38.13
N THR A 40 36.06 17.16 -38.97
CA THR A 40 35.48 16.40 -40.09
C THR A 40 36.25 15.16 -40.59
N ASP A 41 35.51 14.08 -40.91
CA ASP A 41 35.69 13.46 -42.23
C ASP A 41 34.48 12.74 -42.83
N THR A 42 34.43 12.85 -44.15
CA THR A 42 33.42 12.42 -45.11
C THR A 42 33.59 10.94 -45.45
N ASN A 43 32.51 10.20 -45.74
CA ASN A 43 32.59 9.13 -46.74
C ASN A 43 31.28 8.93 -47.51
N THR A 44 31.36 9.29 -48.78
CA THR A 44 30.48 8.90 -49.89
C THR A 44 30.83 7.48 -50.33
N SER A 45 29.83 6.65 -50.63
CA SER A 45 29.99 5.57 -51.61
C SER A 45 28.68 5.27 -52.33
N THR A 46 28.76 5.47 -53.65
CA THR A 46 27.77 5.14 -54.67
C THR A 46 28.03 3.72 -55.16
N VAL A 47 27.01 2.86 -55.23
CA VAL A 47 27.02 1.69 -56.12
C VAL A 47 25.67 1.57 -56.85
N ILE A 48 25.79 1.47 -58.17
CA ILE A 48 24.74 1.30 -59.17
C ILE A 48 24.38 -0.19 -59.28
N GLY A 49 23.10 -0.52 -59.48
CA GLY A 49 22.69 -1.90 -59.77
C GLY A 49 21.20 -2.04 -60.09
N THR A 50 20.81 -1.70 -61.31
CA THR A 50 19.51 -2.02 -61.92
C THR A 50 19.39 -3.53 -62.17
N THR A 51 18.35 -4.20 -61.65
CA THR A 51 17.63 -5.28 -62.36
C THR A 51 16.23 -5.45 -61.78
N THR A 52 15.23 -5.36 -62.65
CA THR A 52 13.80 -5.60 -62.37
C THR A 52 13.49 -7.09 -62.53
N PRO A 53 12.84 -7.73 -61.54
CA PRO A 53 12.00 -8.88 -61.80
C PRO A 53 10.52 -8.47 -61.72
N THR A 54 9.79 -8.77 -62.78
CA THR A 54 8.33 -8.72 -62.82
C THR A 54 7.81 -9.96 -62.10
N GLU A 55 7.22 -9.80 -60.91
CA GLU A 55 6.41 -10.82 -60.26
C GLU A 55 5.00 -10.30 -59.99
N THR A 56 4.03 -11.07 -60.45
CA THR A 56 2.60 -10.84 -60.30
C THR A 56 2.19 -11.16 -58.87
N ASN A 57 2.00 -10.13 -58.05
CA ASN A 57 1.43 -10.29 -56.70
C ASN A 57 -0.08 -10.52 -56.79
N THR A 58 -0.50 -11.74 -56.48
CA THR A 58 -1.87 -12.06 -56.07
C THR A 58 -2.06 -11.53 -54.65
N GLU A 59 -2.88 -10.50 -54.49
CA GLU A 59 -3.29 -9.96 -53.18
C GLU A 59 -4.07 -11.02 -52.40
N THR A 60 -3.39 -11.71 -51.50
CA THR A 60 -4.03 -12.40 -50.38
C THR A 60 -4.08 -11.41 -49.23
N PRO A 61 -5.25 -11.10 -48.63
CA PRO A 61 -5.31 -10.21 -47.49
C PRO A 61 -4.58 -10.89 -46.33
N THR A 62 -3.37 -10.43 -46.05
CA THR A 62 -2.70 -10.71 -44.79
C THR A 62 -3.42 -9.87 -43.76
N GLU A 63 -4.26 -10.49 -42.94
CA GLU A 63 -4.65 -9.90 -41.67
C GLU A 63 -3.37 -9.72 -40.86
N THR A 64 -2.79 -8.53 -40.96
CA THR A 64 -1.76 -8.07 -40.03
C THR A 64 -2.44 -8.00 -38.67
N THR A 65 -2.35 -9.09 -37.92
CA THR A 65 -2.53 -9.02 -36.48
C THR A 65 -1.43 -8.09 -36.00
N THR A 66 -1.79 -6.83 -35.77
CA THR A 66 -0.93 -5.89 -35.08
C THR A 66 -0.61 -6.54 -33.74
N ILE A 67 0.59 -7.09 -33.62
CA ILE A 67 1.16 -7.46 -32.33
C ILE A 67 1.20 -6.13 -31.59
N GLY A 68 0.23 -5.92 -30.70
CA GLY A 68 0.17 -4.72 -29.88
C GLY A 68 1.55 -4.51 -29.26
N GLU A 69 2.05 -3.27 -29.33
CA GLU A 69 3.36 -2.92 -28.79
C GLU A 69 3.51 -3.54 -27.40
N SER A 70 4.42 -4.52 -27.26
CA SER A 70 4.63 -5.23 -26.02
C SER A 70 5.06 -4.22 -24.95
N SER A 71 4.32 -4.20 -23.84
CA SER A 71 4.67 -3.36 -22.72
C SER A 71 5.73 -4.04 -21.88
N GLN A 72 6.77 -3.27 -21.54
CA GLN A 72 7.80 -3.70 -20.62
C GLN A 72 7.45 -3.15 -19.23
N LEU A 73 7.24 -4.05 -18.28
CA LEU A 73 6.94 -3.70 -16.89
C LEU A 73 8.17 -3.89 -16.00
N SER A 74 8.40 -2.94 -15.10
CA SER A 74 9.18 -3.13 -13.89
C SER A 74 8.22 -3.53 -12.78
N VAL A 75 8.48 -4.68 -12.14
CA VAL A 75 7.60 -5.26 -11.12
C VAL A 75 8.42 -5.54 -9.87
N SER A 76 7.94 -5.06 -8.74
CA SER A 76 8.54 -5.35 -7.44
C SER A 76 7.48 -5.87 -6.46
N ILE A 77 7.94 -6.74 -5.56
CA ILE A 77 7.10 -7.29 -4.49
C ILE A 77 7.10 -6.25 -3.38
N GLU A 78 5.93 -5.73 -3.03
CA GLU A 78 5.81 -4.87 -1.84
C GLU A 78 5.62 -5.70 -0.58
N ARG A 79 4.70 -6.67 -0.64
CA ARG A 79 4.38 -7.53 0.50
C ARG A 79 3.60 -8.76 0.05
N LEU A 80 3.85 -9.84 0.79
CA LEU A 80 3.02 -11.03 0.84
C LEU A 80 2.56 -11.17 2.30
N GLN A 81 1.26 -11.28 2.52
CA GLN A 81 0.67 -11.27 3.86
C GLN A 81 -0.60 -12.13 3.94
N PRO A 82 -0.97 -12.66 5.12
CA PRO A 82 -2.10 -13.59 5.27
C PRO A 82 -3.47 -12.91 5.26
N ALA A 83 -3.51 -11.59 5.46
CA ALA A 83 -4.77 -10.83 5.49
C ALA A 83 -4.58 -9.39 5.02
N VAL A 84 -5.69 -8.69 4.82
CA VAL A 84 -5.74 -7.25 4.58
C VAL A 84 -6.58 -6.57 5.66
N VAL A 85 -6.35 -5.26 5.84
CA VAL A 85 -7.15 -4.42 6.72
C VAL A 85 -8.10 -3.57 5.89
N GLU A 86 -9.37 -3.58 6.25
CA GLU A 86 -10.47 -2.95 5.53
C GLU A 86 -11.30 -2.07 6.44
N MET A 87 -11.98 -1.09 5.84
CA MET A 87 -13.01 -0.31 6.51
C MET A 87 -14.24 -1.18 6.77
N GLY A 88 -14.58 -1.33 8.04
CA GLY A 88 -15.83 -1.87 8.54
C GLY A 88 -16.85 -0.79 8.89
N THR A 89 -18.04 -1.23 9.27
CA THR A 89 -19.17 -0.37 9.71
C THR A 89 -19.34 -0.47 11.24
N PRO A 90 -19.75 0.61 11.94
CA PRO A 90 -20.09 1.94 11.45
C PRO A 90 -18.90 2.86 11.19
N ASP A 91 -17.75 2.65 11.85
CA ASP A 91 -16.50 3.37 11.63
C ASP A 91 -15.41 2.55 12.33
N SER A 92 -15.07 1.41 11.75
CA SER A 92 -14.13 0.45 12.33
C SER A 92 -13.22 -0.11 11.25
N LEU A 93 -12.19 -0.82 11.67
CA LEU A 93 -11.32 -1.63 10.85
C LEU A 93 -11.63 -3.10 11.08
N THR A 94 -11.68 -3.85 9.99
CA THR A 94 -11.80 -5.30 9.99
C THR A 94 -10.55 -5.92 9.37
N VAL A 95 -10.28 -7.17 9.74
CA VAL A 95 -9.24 -7.98 9.10
C VAL A 95 -9.94 -9.01 8.22
N THR A 96 -9.60 -9.02 6.94
CA THR A 96 -10.12 -9.98 5.95
C THR A 96 -8.97 -10.85 5.46
N GLY A 97 -9.11 -12.16 5.63
CA GLY A 97 -8.13 -13.20 5.34
C GLY A 97 -8.43 -14.44 6.19
N GLY A 98 -7.60 -15.48 6.10
CA GLY A 98 -7.91 -16.73 6.79
C GLY A 98 -7.09 -17.91 6.34
N GLU A 99 -7.40 -19.06 6.96
CA GLU A 99 -6.95 -20.38 6.52
C GLU A 99 -7.26 -20.50 5.02
N GLU A 100 -6.26 -20.81 4.20
CA GLU A 100 -6.36 -20.97 2.74
C GLU A 100 -6.31 -19.69 1.88
N THR A 101 -6.10 -18.49 2.43
CA THR A 101 -5.94 -17.27 1.61
C THR A 101 -4.68 -16.46 1.95
N GLN A 102 -4.00 -15.96 0.93
CA GLN A 102 -2.88 -15.04 1.04
C GLN A 102 -3.01 -13.88 0.05
N TYR A 103 -2.40 -12.75 0.39
CA TYR A 103 -2.54 -11.49 -0.35
C TYR A 103 -1.17 -11.02 -0.85
N LEU A 104 -1.05 -10.95 -2.17
CA LEU A 104 0.17 -10.51 -2.85
C LEU A 104 -0.01 -9.08 -3.38
N TYR A 105 0.75 -8.15 -2.80
CA TYR A 105 0.88 -6.80 -3.34
C TYR A 105 2.13 -6.70 -4.22
N LEU A 106 1.92 -6.24 -5.44
CA LEU A 106 2.99 -5.88 -6.36
C LEU A 106 2.94 -4.37 -6.61
N TRP A 107 4.10 -3.75 -6.77
CA TRP A 107 4.23 -2.45 -7.40
C TRP A 107 4.58 -2.64 -8.87
N ILE A 108 3.83 -1.98 -9.74
CA ILE A 108 4.03 -2.02 -11.19
C ILE A 108 4.41 -0.63 -11.67
N GLU A 109 5.38 -0.57 -12.58
CA GLU A 109 5.76 0.61 -13.33
C GLU A 109 6.00 0.22 -14.79
N VAL A 110 5.39 0.96 -15.72
CA VAL A 110 5.57 0.73 -17.16
C VAL A 110 6.87 1.38 -17.60
N ALA A 111 7.86 0.56 -17.92
CA ALA A 111 9.18 1.01 -18.37
C ALA A 111 9.18 1.41 -19.86
N ALA A 112 8.38 0.72 -20.68
CA ALA A 112 8.22 1.02 -22.10
C ALA A 112 6.90 0.47 -22.66
N GLY A 113 6.45 1.04 -23.79
CA GLY A 113 5.23 0.62 -24.49
C GLY A 113 3.94 1.14 -23.84
N LYS A 114 2.81 0.67 -24.34
CA LYS A 114 1.49 1.07 -23.84
C LYS A 114 1.16 0.33 -22.53
N ALA A 115 0.83 1.07 -21.47
CA ALA A 115 0.40 0.48 -20.21
C ALA A 115 -0.76 -0.52 -20.40
N PRO A 116 -0.65 -1.76 -19.87
CA PRO A 116 -1.76 -2.72 -19.92
C PRO A 116 -2.94 -2.21 -19.09
N ALA A 117 -4.17 -2.59 -19.48
CA ALA A 117 -5.32 -2.30 -18.63
C ALA A 117 -5.21 -3.10 -17.33
N ARG A 118 -5.85 -2.62 -16.26
CA ARG A 118 -5.83 -3.32 -14.97
C ARG A 118 -6.34 -4.76 -15.10
N ASP A 119 -7.43 -4.96 -15.84
CA ASP A 119 -8.07 -6.27 -16.02
C ASP A 119 -7.26 -7.21 -16.93
N ASP A 120 -6.25 -6.69 -17.62
CA ASP A 120 -5.30 -7.48 -18.41
C ASP A 120 -4.18 -8.09 -17.56
N LEU A 121 -4.02 -7.62 -16.31
CA LEU A 121 -3.02 -8.12 -15.36
C LEU A 121 -3.58 -9.33 -14.61
N THR A 122 -2.95 -10.49 -14.78
CA THR A 122 -3.35 -11.73 -14.11
C THR A 122 -2.15 -12.39 -13.44
N PHE A 123 -2.34 -13.01 -12.28
CA PHE A 123 -1.30 -13.78 -11.60
C PHE A 123 -1.59 -15.27 -11.76
N ARG A 124 -0.65 -16.02 -12.30
CA ARG A 124 -0.73 -17.47 -12.42
C ARG A 124 -0.12 -18.10 -11.18
N LEU A 125 -0.82 -19.06 -10.58
CA LEU A 125 -0.38 -19.80 -9.42
C LEU A 125 -1.05 -21.18 -9.41
N GLY A 126 -0.29 -22.26 -9.19
CA GLY A 126 -0.86 -23.61 -9.12
C GLY A 126 -1.56 -24.05 -10.42
N GLY A 127 -1.20 -23.46 -11.56
CA GLY A 127 -1.86 -23.70 -12.86
C GLY A 127 -3.15 -22.90 -13.09
N GLU A 128 -3.62 -22.13 -12.10
CA GLU A 128 -4.81 -21.27 -12.21
C GLU A 128 -4.42 -19.80 -12.45
N ARG A 129 -5.35 -19.02 -13.01
CA ARG A 129 -5.19 -17.57 -13.19
C ARG A 129 -6.07 -16.84 -12.20
N HIS A 130 -5.45 -15.94 -11.44
CA HIS A 130 -6.09 -15.07 -10.47
C HIS A 130 -6.14 -13.65 -11.03
N ALA A 131 -7.35 -13.09 -11.12
CA ALA A 131 -7.53 -11.70 -11.46
C ALA A 131 -7.10 -10.81 -10.29
N LEU A 132 -6.87 -9.53 -10.59
CA LEU A 132 -6.72 -8.54 -9.54
C LEU A 132 -7.96 -8.43 -8.68
N ARG A 133 -7.76 -8.10 -7.41
CA ARG A 133 -8.87 -7.69 -6.55
C ARG A 133 -9.61 -6.53 -7.23
N PRO A 134 -10.95 -6.59 -7.35
CA PRO A 134 -11.73 -5.55 -8.00
C PRO A 134 -11.46 -4.17 -7.41
N SER A 135 -11.49 -3.15 -8.26
CA SER A 135 -11.14 -1.78 -7.90
C SER A 135 -12.06 -1.20 -6.81
N GLU A 136 -13.34 -1.53 -6.86
CA GLU A 136 -14.38 -1.16 -5.91
C GLU A 136 -14.09 -1.72 -4.51
N HIS A 137 -13.60 -2.96 -4.42
CA HIS A 137 -13.21 -3.56 -3.14
C HIS A 137 -11.87 -3.00 -2.66
N THR A 138 -11.02 -2.57 -3.59
CA THR A 138 -9.71 -1.98 -3.29
C THR A 138 -9.85 -0.64 -2.56
N LEU A 139 -10.93 0.13 -2.83
CA LEU A 139 -11.21 1.39 -2.13
C LEU A 139 -11.59 1.20 -0.65
N GLY A 140 -12.09 0.02 -0.28
CA GLY A 140 -12.39 -0.33 1.11
C GLY A 140 -11.15 -0.67 1.93
N LEU A 141 -9.98 -0.84 1.32
CA LEU A 141 -8.75 -1.15 2.04
C LEU A 141 -8.29 0.06 2.84
N TRP A 142 -7.90 -0.16 4.10
CA TRP A 142 -7.36 0.88 4.98
C TRP A 142 -6.15 1.59 4.36
N ARG A 143 -5.32 0.85 3.61
CA ARG A 143 -4.21 1.39 2.83
C ARG A 143 -4.66 2.48 1.84
N ALA A 144 -5.78 2.25 1.16
CA ALA A 144 -6.31 3.19 0.17
C ALA A 144 -7.04 4.38 0.83
N TYR A 145 -7.70 4.13 1.97
CA TYR A 145 -8.41 5.15 2.73
C TYR A 145 -7.49 6.30 3.21
N ASN A 146 -6.25 6.00 3.63
CA ASN A 146 -5.30 7.02 4.07
C ASN A 146 -4.54 7.75 2.94
N HIS A 147 -4.99 7.60 1.68
CA HIS A 147 -4.69 8.44 0.51
C HIS A 147 -3.22 8.69 0.08
N SER A 148 -2.22 8.11 0.75
CA SER A 148 -0.81 8.35 0.40
C SER A 148 -0.31 7.53 -0.80
N GLU A 149 -0.90 6.36 -1.05
CA GLU A 149 -0.39 5.39 -2.03
C GLU A 149 -1.44 5.02 -3.08
N LYS A 150 -1.10 5.23 -4.36
CA LYS A 150 -2.07 5.11 -5.45
C LYS A 150 -2.08 3.71 -6.05
N CYS A 151 -3.28 3.11 -6.10
CA CYS A 151 -3.56 1.87 -6.85
C CYS A 151 -3.12 2.03 -8.31
N TYR A 152 -2.62 0.95 -8.92
CA TYR A 152 -2.25 0.94 -10.34
C TYR A 152 -3.38 1.49 -11.22
N ASP A 153 -2.95 2.38 -12.10
CA ASP A 153 -3.77 3.06 -13.08
C ASP A 153 -3.00 3.11 -14.39
N ALA A 154 -3.64 2.69 -15.49
CA ALA A 154 -2.99 2.56 -16.78
C ALA A 154 -2.65 3.93 -17.40
N GLU A 155 -3.42 4.99 -17.11
CA GLU A 155 -3.11 6.35 -17.58
C GLU A 155 -1.84 6.88 -16.91
N ARG A 156 -1.66 6.56 -15.63
CA ARG A 156 -0.42 6.86 -14.89
C ARG A 156 0.72 5.88 -15.22
N GLY A 157 0.41 4.69 -15.71
CA GLY A 157 1.40 3.64 -15.99
C GLY A 157 2.12 3.10 -14.74
N SER A 158 1.57 3.32 -13.54
CA SER A 158 2.22 2.88 -12.30
C SER A 158 1.28 2.78 -11.11
N GLY A 159 1.66 1.98 -10.12
CA GLY A 159 1.01 1.88 -8.82
C GLY A 159 0.96 0.45 -8.31
N TRP A 160 0.39 0.29 -7.12
CA TRP A 160 0.27 -1.02 -6.51
C TRP A 160 -0.97 -1.78 -7.02
N VAL A 161 -0.83 -3.10 -7.11
CA VAL A 161 -1.92 -4.03 -7.39
C VAL A 161 -2.00 -5.07 -6.28
N LEU A 162 -3.16 -5.72 -6.15
CA LEU A 162 -3.42 -6.72 -5.12
C LEU A 162 -4.04 -7.95 -5.75
N PHE A 163 -3.42 -9.11 -5.54
CA PHE A 163 -4.00 -10.42 -5.82
C PHE A 163 -4.42 -11.08 -4.51
N GLU A 164 -5.60 -11.68 -4.54
CA GLU A 164 -6.07 -12.62 -3.54
C GLU A 164 -5.82 -14.03 -4.10
N LEU A 165 -4.95 -14.77 -3.42
CA LEU A 165 -4.40 -16.03 -3.88
C LEU A 165 -4.70 -17.12 -2.85
N PRO A 166 -4.87 -18.37 -3.28
CA PRO A 166 -4.95 -19.49 -2.34
C PRO A 166 -3.62 -19.64 -1.57
N ASP A 167 -3.70 -19.96 -0.29
CA ASP A 167 -2.55 -20.46 0.48
C ASP A 167 -2.35 -21.93 0.11
N LEU A 168 -1.28 -22.23 -0.64
CA LEU A 168 -1.03 -23.54 -1.23
C LEU A 168 0.27 -24.12 -0.69
N ASP A 169 0.25 -25.42 -0.38
CA ASP A 169 1.46 -26.19 -0.05
C ASP A 169 2.37 -26.43 -1.27
N ASP A 170 1.84 -26.25 -2.49
CA ASP A 170 2.58 -26.30 -3.76
C ASP A 170 2.08 -25.21 -4.72
N ALA A 171 2.82 -24.11 -4.78
CA ALA A 171 2.50 -22.98 -5.64
C ALA A 171 3.39 -23.00 -6.88
N SER A 172 3.09 -23.94 -7.79
CA SER A 172 3.79 -24.05 -9.06
C SER A 172 3.54 -22.83 -9.97
N ASP A 173 4.58 -22.44 -10.72
CA ASP A 173 4.54 -21.38 -11.74
C ASP A 173 3.95 -20.02 -11.30
N PRO A 174 4.47 -19.41 -10.21
CA PRO A 174 4.07 -18.06 -9.79
C PRO A 174 4.55 -17.04 -10.83
N THR A 175 3.61 -16.49 -11.61
CA THR A 175 3.95 -15.62 -12.73
C THR A 175 2.89 -14.53 -12.91
N LEU A 176 3.27 -13.25 -12.90
CA LEU A 176 2.42 -12.16 -13.38
C LEU A 176 2.42 -12.18 -14.91
N VAL A 177 1.24 -12.11 -15.52
CA VAL A 177 1.03 -12.19 -16.97
C VAL A 177 0.22 -10.98 -17.45
N TRP A 178 0.60 -10.43 -18.60
CA TRP A 178 -0.12 -9.36 -19.28
C TRP A 178 0.08 -9.48 -20.81
N PRO A 179 -0.69 -8.72 -21.63
CA PRO A 179 -0.49 -8.68 -23.06
C PRO A 179 0.94 -8.28 -23.44
N GLY A 180 1.67 -9.24 -24.01
CA GLY A 180 3.02 -9.03 -24.51
C GLY A 180 4.14 -9.30 -23.52
N GLY A 181 3.86 -9.79 -22.30
CA GLY A 181 4.93 -10.09 -21.34
C GLY A 181 4.50 -10.91 -20.12
N GLU A 182 5.52 -11.35 -19.39
CA GLU A 182 5.38 -12.05 -18.12
C GLU A 182 6.51 -11.67 -17.17
N TRP A 183 6.26 -11.81 -15.86
CA TRP A 183 7.25 -11.58 -14.81
C TRP A 183 7.13 -12.66 -13.74
N GLN A 184 8.28 -13.20 -13.32
CA GLN A 184 8.36 -14.21 -12.27
C GLN A 184 9.00 -13.63 -11.00
N PRO A 185 8.45 -13.89 -9.81
CA PRO A 185 9.11 -13.55 -8.56
C PRO A 185 10.44 -14.29 -8.37
N GLY A 186 11.34 -13.69 -7.60
CA GLY A 186 12.58 -14.32 -7.16
C GLY A 186 12.34 -15.55 -6.27
N ALA A 187 13.37 -16.39 -6.12
CA ALA A 187 13.30 -17.68 -5.44
C ALA A 187 12.65 -17.61 -4.04
N ASP A 188 13.03 -16.62 -3.22
CA ASP A 188 12.51 -16.46 -1.86
C ASP A 188 10.99 -16.27 -1.82
N ILE A 189 10.45 -15.50 -2.76
CA ILE A 189 9.00 -15.27 -2.84
C ILE A 189 8.28 -16.51 -3.35
N ARG A 190 8.84 -17.21 -4.34
CA ARG A 190 8.25 -18.47 -4.84
C ARG A 190 8.17 -19.52 -3.74
N GLN A 191 9.21 -19.61 -2.91
CA GLN A 191 9.21 -20.48 -1.73
C GLN A 191 8.10 -20.08 -0.76
N ARG A 192 7.96 -18.78 -0.45
CA ARG A 192 6.92 -18.29 0.46
C ARG A 192 5.50 -18.47 -0.07
N LEU A 193 5.27 -18.33 -1.37
CA LEU A 193 3.97 -18.58 -2.00
C LEU A 193 3.58 -20.07 -1.93
N SER A 194 4.57 -20.96 -1.92
CA SER A 194 4.42 -22.43 -1.81
C SER A 194 4.53 -22.92 -0.35
N SER A 195 4.24 -22.06 0.61
CA SER A 195 4.43 -22.34 2.03
C SER A 195 3.25 -21.79 2.80
N GLN A 196 2.70 -22.62 3.69
CA GLN A 196 1.74 -22.16 4.68
C GLN A 196 2.28 -20.93 5.45
N ALA A 197 1.37 -19.99 5.75
CA ALA A 197 1.70 -18.83 6.56
C ALA A 197 2.31 -19.23 7.92
N PRO A 198 3.34 -18.49 8.39
CA PRO A 198 3.97 -18.79 9.67
C PRO A 198 3.03 -18.49 10.84
N SER A 199 3.11 -19.31 11.89
CA SER A 199 2.39 -19.08 13.14
C SER A 199 3.00 -17.90 13.89
N LEU A 200 2.18 -16.89 14.19
CA LEU A 200 2.55 -15.70 14.94
C LEU A 200 1.67 -15.58 16.19
N SER A 201 2.27 -15.23 17.33
CA SER A 201 1.56 -14.91 18.56
C SER A 201 1.74 -13.44 18.91
N VAL A 202 0.75 -12.84 19.58
CA VAL A 202 0.78 -11.44 20.00
C VAL A 202 0.44 -11.30 21.47
N GLU A 203 1.26 -10.53 22.17
CA GLU A 203 0.93 -9.91 23.45
C GLU A 203 0.77 -8.41 23.20
N TRP A 204 -0.27 -7.80 23.78
CA TRP A 204 -0.49 -6.37 23.65
C TRP A 204 -1.09 -5.80 24.93
N SER A 205 -0.89 -4.50 25.14
CA SER A 205 -1.41 -3.79 26.30
C SER A 205 -1.61 -2.31 26.03
N ALA A 206 -2.67 -1.74 26.58
CA ALA A 206 -2.90 -0.31 26.79
C ALA A 206 -2.88 0.01 28.30
N PRO A 207 -2.89 1.29 28.72
CA PRO A 207 -2.99 1.66 30.12
C PRO A 207 -4.40 1.36 30.67
N ASP A 208 -4.50 0.80 31.88
CA ASP A 208 -5.81 0.49 32.50
C ASP A 208 -6.65 1.74 32.83
N THR A 209 -5.99 2.90 32.90
CA THR A 209 -6.62 4.18 33.22
C THR A 209 -6.02 5.30 32.37
N VAL A 210 -6.86 6.24 31.98
CA VAL A 210 -6.50 7.45 31.21
C VAL A 210 -7.29 8.65 31.74
N THR A 211 -6.83 9.86 31.43
CA THR A 211 -7.52 11.12 31.70
C THR A 211 -8.05 11.74 30.41
N VAL A 212 -9.00 12.68 30.53
CA VAL A 212 -9.53 13.41 29.37
C VAL A 212 -8.40 14.20 28.69
N GLY A 213 -8.27 14.02 27.37
CA GLY A 213 -7.20 14.62 26.57
C GLY A 213 -5.90 13.82 26.49
N ASP A 214 -5.79 12.67 27.16
CA ASP A 214 -4.64 11.79 27.01
C ASP A 214 -4.55 11.18 25.61
N GLN A 215 -3.32 10.87 25.22
CA GLN A 215 -2.97 10.10 24.02
C GLN A 215 -2.22 8.84 24.44
N PRO A 216 -2.93 7.77 24.84
CA PRO A 216 -2.32 6.62 25.48
C PRO A 216 -1.45 5.81 24.50
N PRO A 217 -0.29 5.29 24.96
CA PRO A 217 0.49 4.32 24.19
C PRO A 217 -0.16 2.93 24.27
N ILE A 218 -0.23 2.24 23.14
CA ILE A 218 -0.58 0.82 23.02
C ILE A 218 0.68 0.08 22.61
N GLU A 219 1.12 -0.85 23.46
CA GLU A 219 2.31 -1.66 23.26
C GLU A 219 1.93 -3.01 22.63
N PHE A 220 2.76 -3.48 21.71
CA PHE A 220 2.64 -4.76 21.05
C PHE A 220 3.97 -5.51 21.12
N THR A 221 3.90 -6.81 21.35
CA THR A 221 5.01 -7.75 21.23
C THR A 221 4.54 -8.94 20.43
N VAL A 222 5.11 -9.14 19.24
CA VAL A 222 4.75 -10.24 18.35
C VAL A 222 5.91 -11.18 18.20
N THR A 223 5.65 -12.47 18.39
CA THR A 223 6.65 -13.54 18.28
C THR A 223 6.35 -14.41 17.07
N ASN A 224 7.38 -14.69 16.29
CA ASN A 224 7.33 -15.67 15.21
C ASN A 224 8.07 -16.93 15.64
N GLU A 225 7.32 -18.00 15.90
CA GLU A 225 7.88 -19.28 16.35
C GLU A 225 8.35 -20.18 15.19
N SER A 226 8.13 -19.73 13.95
CA SER A 226 8.51 -20.49 12.76
C SER A 226 9.93 -20.20 12.29
N ASP A 227 10.44 -21.07 11.42
CA ASP A 227 11.72 -20.93 10.74
C ASP A 227 11.69 -20.01 9.50
N ARG A 228 10.55 -19.34 9.25
CA ARG A 228 10.34 -18.47 8.09
C ARG A 228 9.86 -17.08 8.49
N PRO A 229 10.22 -16.03 7.74
CA PRO A 229 9.71 -14.70 8.01
C PRO A 229 8.20 -14.63 7.77
N GLY A 230 7.49 -13.96 8.68
CA GLY A 230 6.05 -13.74 8.64
C GLY A 230 5.68 -12.27 8.57
N ARG A 231 4.38 -12.03 8.37
CA ARG A 231 3.81 -10.68 8.44
C ARG A 231 2.58 -10.71 9.34
N PHE A 232 2.68 -9.98 10.44
CA PHE A 232 1.58 -9.76 11.36
C PHE A 232 0.63 -8.73 10.76
N VAL A 233 -0.65 -9.07 10.68
CA VAL A 233 -1.71 -8.18 10.19
C VAL A 233 -2.81 -8.10 11.24
N ALA A 234 -3.16 -6.89 11.65
CA ALA A 234 -4.18 -6.65 12.67
C ALA A 234 -4.86 -5.30 12.46
N ALA A 235 -6.01 -5.11 13.08
CA ALA A 235 -6.76 -3.86 13.09
C ALA A 235 -7.06 -3.45 14.53
N LEU A 236 -6.64 -2.26 14.92
CA LEU A 236 -6.92 -1.67 16.22
C LEU A 236 -8.07 -0.67 16.11
N ASN A 237 -9.09 -0.86 16.93
CA ASN A 237 -10.26 0.00 17.04
C ASN A 237 -10.48 0.45 18.48
N ARG A 238 -11.25 1.52 18.65
CA ARG A 238 -11.65 2.03 19.96
C ARG A 238 -13.15 2.30 20.00
N THR A 239 -13.78 1.90 21.09
CA THR A 239 -15.19 2.20 21.41
C THR A 239 -15.26 2.90 22.77
N GLY A 240 -16.22 3.80 23.00
CA GLY A 240 -16.30 4.57 24.24
C GLY A 240 -15.38 5.79 24.27
N GLY A 241 -15.22 6.44 25.42
CA GLY A 241 -14.47 7.71 25.51
C GLY A 241 -15.08 8.85 24.68
N GLY A 242 -16.41 8.91 24.65
CA GLY A 242 -17.19 9.92 23.91
C GLY A 242 -17.37 9.65 22.41
N ILE A 243 -17.06 8.43 21.95
CA ILE A 243 -17.32 7.96 20.59
C ILE A 243 -18.03 6.59 20.60
N VAL A 244 -18.77 6.28 19.53
CA VAL A 244 -19.41 4.96 19.37
C VAL A 244 -18.38 3.93 18.91
N SER A 245 -17.58 4.26 17.91
CA SER A 245 -16.49 3.44 17.36
C SER A 245 -15.54 4.33 16.58
N MET A 246 -14.26 3.98 16.52
CA MET A 246 -13.32 4.56 15.57
C MET A 246 -12.19 3.61 15.17
N PRO A 247 -11.64 3.75 13.95
CA PRO A 247 -10.39 3.13 13.55
C PRO A 247 -9.22 3.85 14.25
N VAL A 248 -8.36 3.10 14.94
CA VAL A 248 -7.11 3.64 15.52
C VAL A 248 -5.94 3.38 14.58
N ALA A 249 -5.74 2.12 14.19
CA ALA A 249 -4.63 1.75 13.30
C ALA A 249 -4.85 0.43 12.56
N GLY A 250 -4.48 0.40 11.28
CA GLY A 250 -4.24 -0.86 10.56
C GLY A 250 -2.76 -1.23 10.64
N ILE A 251 -2.48 -2.45 11.07
CA ILE A 251 -1.13 -2.95 11.33
C ILE A 251 -0.78 -3.97 10.23
N SER A 252 0.38 -3.79 9.60
CA SER A 252 1.01 -4.79 8.73
C SER A 252 2.52 -4.72 8.93
N LYS A 253 3.08 -5.67 9.68
CA LYS A 253 4.48 -5.61 10.12
C LYS A 253 5.22 -6.92 9.85
N SER A 254 6.44 -6.81 9.33
CA SER A 254 7.30 -7.97 9.12
C SER A 254 7.85 -8.47 10.45
N ILE A 255 7.77 -9.77 10.69
CA ILE A 255 8.34 -10.44 11.86
C ILE A 255 9.33 -11.50 11.32
N PRO A 256 10.65 -11.33 11.51
CA PRO A 256 11.62 -12.31 11.02
C PRO A 256 11.41 -13.70 11.63
N ALA A 257 12.00 -14.73 11.01
CA ALA A 257 11.95 -16.10 11.51
C ALA A 257 12.55 -16.21 12.92
N GLY A 258 11.86 -16.88 13.84
CA GLY A 258 12.36 -17.12 15.20
C GLY A 258 12.52 -15.87 16.08
N GLU A 259 12.06 -14.70 15.63
CA GLU A 259 12.27 -13.42 16.31
C GLU A 259 11.00 -12.92 17.01
N THR A 260 11.23 -12.13 18.06
CA THR A 260 10.20 -11.34 18.75
C THR A 260 10.42 -9.86 18.45
N VAL A 261 9.37 -9.17 18.01
CA VAL A 261 9.40 -7.74 17.68
C VAL A 261 8.39 -6.98 18.53
N SER A 262 8.88 -5.99 19.27
CA SER A 262 8.02 -5.09 20.06
C SER A 262 7.94 -3.69 19.45
N TRP A 263 6.80 -3.01 19.64
CA TRP A 263 6.62 -1.60 19.28
C TRP A 263 5.42 -0.97 19.99
N SER A 264 5.39 0.36 20.00
CA SER A 264 4.31 1.17 20.53
C SER A 264 3.54 1.87 19.39
N LEU A 265 2.24 2.05 19.57
CA LEU A 265 1.39 2.95 18.79
C LEU A 265 0.73 3.93 19.75
N THR A 266 0.70 5.21 19.42
CA THR A 266 -0.04 6.19 20.22
C THR A 266 -1.43 6.36 19.64
N ASP A 267 -2.46 6.22 20.46
CA ASP A 267 -3.80 6.69 20.09
C ASP A 267 -3.81 8.21 20.16
N THR A 268 -3.72 8.85 18.99
CA THR A 268 -3.66 10.31 18.87
C THR A 268 -5.03 10.98 18.95
N TYR A 269 -6.12 10.21 19.06
CA TYR A 269 -7.46 10.77 19.07
C TYR A 269 -7.89 11.17 20.47
N ASP A 270 -8.43 12.38 20.59
CA ASP A 270 -8.89 12.92 21.87
C ASP A 270 -9.81 11.95 22.61
N ILE A 271 -9.47 11.67 23.86
CA ILE A 271 -10.33 10.97 24.80
C ILE A 271 -11.26 11.98 25.44
N ARG A 272 -12.57 11.71 25.38
CA ARG A 272 -13.61 12.59 25.93
C ARG A 272 -14.36 11.89 27.06
N ALA A 273 -14.93 12.71 27.94
CA ALA A 273 -15.82 12.22 28.96
C ALA A 273 -16.99 11.41 28.34
N PRO A 274 -17.35 10.26 28.91
CA PRO A 274 -18.64 9.64 28.64
C PRO A 274 -19.77 10.59 29.12
N GLY A 275 -21.01 10.37 28.68
CA GLY A 275 -22.07 11.35 28.85
C GLY A 275 -22.45 11.62 30.32
N GLY A 276 -21.89 12.68 30.92
CA GLY A 276 -22.17 13.19 32.27
C GLY A 276 -21.03 12.92 33.27
N ASP A 277 -20.65 13.91 34.07
CA ASP A 277 -19.53 13.84 35.04
C ASP A 277 -19.66 12.69 36.07
N GLU A 278 -20.87 12.14 36.24
CA GLU A 278 -21.18 11.07 37.19
C GLU A 278 -20.63 9.69 36.78
N GLN A 279 -20.26 9.50 35.50
CA GLN A 279 -19.67 8.24 34.99
C GLN A 279 -18.15 8.19 35.19
N ILE A 280 -17.47 9.34 35.25
CA ILE A 280 -16.02 9.37 35.39
C ILE A 280 -15.62 8.90 36.80
N GLY A 281 -14.79 7.86 36.87
CA GLY A 281 -14.25 7.35 38.12
C GLY A 281 -15.24 6.52 38.95
N ASP A 282 -16.32 6.04 38.35
CA ASP A 282 -17.27 5.10 38.99
C ASP A 282 -16.69 3.68 39.15
N GLY A 283 -15.58 3.40 38.47
CA GLY A 283 -14.85 2.14 38.53
C GLY A 283 -15.17 1.18 37.38
N GLU A 284 -16.15 1.50 36.54
CA GLU A 284 -16.52 0.75 35.34
C GLU A 284 -15.72 1.20 34.12
N PRO A 285 -15.55 0.34 33.09
CA PRO A 285 -14.92 0.74 31.83
C PRO A 285 -15.70 1.82 31.08
N ASP A 286 -15.00 2.85 30.63
CA ASP A 286 -15.55 3.94 29.83
C ASP A 286 -15.19 3.83 28.34
N MET A 287 -14.19 3.01 28.05
CA MET A 287 -13.57 2.85 26.74
C MET A 287 -12.99 1.45 26.60
N THR A 288 -13.03 0.88 25.39
CA THR A 288 -12.45 -0.43 25.09
C THR A 288 -11.62 -0.34 23.81
N TYR A 289 -10.40 -0.84 23.85
CA TYR A 289 -9.62 -1.14 22.65
C TYR A 289 -9.95 -2.54 22.16
N ASN A 290 -10.13 -2.66 20.84
CA ASN A 290 -10.41 -3.92 20.17
C ASN A 290 -9.31 -4.20 19.14
N LEU A 291 -8.52 -5.23 19.36
CA LEU A 291 -7.54 -5.74 18.40
C LEU A 291 -8.15 -6.89 17.60
N ALA A 292 -8.57 -6.62 16.38
CA ALA A 292 -9.04 -7.64 15.46
C ALA A 292 -7.86 -8.33 14.76
N LEU A 293 -7.90 -9.66 14.76
CA LEU A 293 -6.93 -10.57 14.16
C LEU A 293 -7.65 -11.44 13.11
N ILE A 294 -6.91 -12.33 12.44
CA ILE A 294 -7.52 -13.34 11.58
C ILE A 294 -8.30 -14.32 12.47
N GLY A 295 -9.62 -14.36 12.31
CA GLY A 295 -10.49 -15.29 13.01
C GLY A 295 -10.66 -15.05 14.51
N ASP A 296 -10.07 -13.99 15.06
CA ASP A 296 -10.08 -13.71 16.50
C ASP A 296 -10.17 -12.21 16.81
N ARG A 297 -10.54 -11.87 18.04
CA ARG A 297 -10.60 -10.51 18.56
C ARG A 297 -10.18 -10.49 20.02
N LEU A 298 -9.22 -9.63 20.33
CA LEU A 298 -8.78 -9.35 21.70
C LEU A 298 -9.31 -7.98 22.14
N GLU A 299 -9.62 -7.83 23.42
CA GLU A 299 -10.20 -6.62 23.99
C GLU A 299 -9.42 -6.18 25.22
N GLN A 300 -9.34 -4.87 25.43
CA GLN A 300 -8.85 -4.29 26.67
C GLN A 300 -9.70 -3.09 27.08
N ASP A 301 -10.28 -3.20 28.27
CA ASP A 301 -11.11 -2.18 28.90
C ASP A 301 -10.27 -1.15 29.64
N ILE A 302 -10.68 0.11 29.52
CA ILE A 302 -9.97 1.29 29.99
C ILE A 302 -10.95 2.17 30.75
N ARG A 303 -10.50 2.68 31.90
CA ARG A 303 -11.28 3.61 32.72
C ARG A 303 -10.79 5.03 32.55
N ILE A 304 -11.71 5.97 32.45
CA ILE A 304 -11.42 7.40 32.42
C ILE A 304 -11.50 7.92 33.86
N VAL A 305 -10.42 8.50 34.33
CA VAL A 305 -10.31 9.06 35.69
C VAL A 305 -10.18 10.58 35.63
N ALA A 306 -10.55 11.24 36.72
CA ALA A 306 -10.34 12.68 36.86
C ALA A 306 -8.83 13.01 36.82
N GLY A 307 -8.46 14.00 36.01
CA GLY A 307 -7.09 14.51 35.86
C GLY A 307 -6.70 15.54 36.90
#